data_AF-A0A0E1RUG8-F1
#
_entry.id   AF-A0A0E1RUG8-F1
#
_cell.length_a   1.000
_cell.length_b   1.000
_cell.length_c   1.000
_cell.angle_alpha   90.00
_cell.angle_beta   90.00
_cell.angle_gamma   90.00
#
_symmetry.space_group_name_H-M   'P 1'
#
loop_
_entity.id
_entity.type
_entity.pdbx_description
1 polymer ?
#
loop_
_entity_poly.entity_id
_entity_poly.type
_entity_poly.pdbx_seq_one_letter_code
_entity_poly.pdbx_strand_id
1 'polypeptide(L)'
;MGLRSRLQARFMGWRHNTPLPKLDEKDTAVIFQSWHEFDSSSSRWIQLSAKKSTAGSYSTQSAQDIPLALVTWNINGTDLAPDIRTSAIVTHIRDMRPVMDVIFLQEVTRTTLSVLLAMPWVREQWYSSEADATSWGHQSISTMTLLSKSRFHGLKCTPERAALSAVWRVPFPSHFGRDALCCDIFLPICTPSECKKSVPGSHARIRLVNVHLDSLAIQPSYRPRQLSIIASYLRAAGRGLVAGDFNPVLPEDDSLINENNLVDVWTELRPNDPGFTWGIDGKQAYPANRLDKVAKLGLKTHEIEVIPPGTCTYAYAAENRPEEREHKWSDHCGLKCSFGLGD
;
A
#
# COMPACT_ATOMS: atom_id res chain seq x y z
N MET A 1 8.36 -24.90 -4.42
CA MET A 1 7.91 -24.15 -5.61
C MET A 1 8.90 -24.39 -6.75
N GLY A 2 8.44 -24.96 -7.87
CA GLY A 2 9.30 -25.53 -8.91
C GLY A 2 9.82 -24.53 -9.95
N LEU A 3 10.79 -24.99 -10.75
CA LEU A 3 11.48 -24.27 -11.84
C LEU A 3 10.52 -23.51 -12.79
N ARG A 4 9.30 -24.02 -13.01
CA ARG A 4 8.25 -23.40 -13.85
C ARG A 4 7.75 -22.06 -13.30
N SER A 5 7.53 -21.94 -11.99
CA SER A 5 7.08 -20.69 -11.36
C SER A 5 8.15 -19.59 -11.46
N ARG A 6 9.44 -19.97 -11.38
CA ARG A 6 10.57 -19.05 -11.57
C ARG A 6 10.70 -18.55 -13.01
N LEU A 7 10.54 -19.43 -13.99
CA LEU A 7 10.53 -19.04 -15.40
C LEU A 7 9.35 -18.12 -15.70
N GLN A 8 8.18 -18.38 -15.11
CA GLN A 8 7.01 -17.51 -15.24
C GLN A 8 7.22 -16.14 -14.58
N ALA A 9 7.79 -16.08 -13.38
CA ALA A 9 8.14 -14.82 -12.72
C ALA A 9 9.18 -14.02 -13.51
N ARG A 10 10.22 -14.67 -14.04
CA ARG A 10 11.23 -14.01 -14.89
C ARG A 10 10.64 -13.55 -16.23
N PHE A 11 9.75 -14.34 -16.83
CA PHE A 11 9.05 -13.98 -18.05
C PHE A 11 8.11 -12.79 -17.83
N MET A 12 7.34 -12.79 -16.74
CA MET A 12 6.44 -11.68 -16.39
C MET A 12 7.23 -10.43 -16.00
N GLY A 13 8.30 -10.56 -15.22
CA GLY A 13 9.23 -9.47 -14.92
C GLY A 13 9.84 -8.88 -16.18
N TRP A 14 10.28 -9.73 -17.12
CA TRP A 14 10.76 -9.28 -18.43
C TRP A 14 9.66 -8.59 -19.26
N ARG A 15 8.45 -9.17 -19.31
CA ARG A 15 7.29 -8.62 -20.04
C ARG A 15 6.90 -7.23 -19.52
N HIS A 16 6.98 -7.00 -18.22
CA HIS A 16 6.67 -5.71 -17.60
C HIS A 16 7.88 -4.80 -17.43
N ASN A 17 9.06 -5.24 -17.89
CA ASN A 17 10.34 -4.58 -17.65
C ASN A 17 10.53 -4.23 -16.16
N THR A 18 10.07 -5.10 -15.25
CA THR A 18 10.10 -4.90 -13.80
C THR A 18 11.43 -5.36 -13.24
N PRO A 19 12.26 -4.46 -12.66
CA PRO A 19 13.53 -4.87 -12.08
C PRO A 19 13.28 -5.61 -10.77
N LEU A 20 13.68 -6.88 -10.72
CA LEU A 20 13.57 -7.74 -9.54
C LEU A 20 14.96 -7.98 -8.94
N PRO A 21 15.11 -7.99 -7.61
CA PRO A 21 16.38 -8.29 -6.97
C PRO A 21 16.79 -9.74 -7.20
N LYS A 22 18.10 -10.02 -7.11
CA LYS A 22 18.62 -11.38 -7.01
C LYS A 22 18.63 -11.78 -5.54
N LEU A 23 17.61 -12.53 -5.12
CA LEU A 23 17.48 -13.07 -3.77
C LEU A 23 17.79 -14.57 -3.76
N ASP A 24 17.94 -15.12 -2.55
CA ASP A 24 18.10 -16.57 -2.35
C ASP A 24 16.90 -17.34 -2.87
N GLU A 25 17.13 -18.59 -3.29
CA GLU A 25 16.11 -19.44 -3.92
C GLU A 25 14.79 -19.58 -3.14
N LYS A 26 14.84 -19.48 -1.80
CA LYS A 26 13.68 -19.57 -0.91
C LYS A 26 12.84 -18.27 -0.90
N ASP A 27 13.45 -17.14 -1.24
CA ASP A 27 12.86 -15.80 -1.18
C ASP A 27 12.64 -15.18 -2.57
N THR A 28 12.71 -16.01 -3.62
CA THR A 28 12.53 -15.61 -5.04
C THR A 28 11.12 -15.83 -5.58
N ALA A 29 10.19 -16.30 -4.74
CA ALA A 29 8.80 -16.48 -5.15
C ALA A 29 8.19 -15.10 -5.44
N VAL A 30 7.79 -14.88 -6.69
CA VAL A 30 7.09 -13.66 -7.12
C VAL A 30 5.80 -14.08 -7.81
N ILE A 31 4.69 -13.53 -7.33
CA ILE A 31 3.35 -13.83 -7.84
C ILE A 31 2.82 -12.56 -8.48
N PHE A 32 3.00 -12.44 -9.80
CA PHE A 32 2.41 -11.33 -10.55
C PHE A 32 0.88 -11.47 -10.60
N GLN A 33 0.20 -10.35 -10.35
CA GLN A 33 -1.24 -10.25 -10.52
C GLN A 33 -1.58 -9.04 -11.39
N SER A 34 -2.86 -8.80 -11.62
CA SER A 34 -3.32 -7.70 -12.46
C SER A 34 -3.90 -6.57 -11.62
N TRP A 35 -3.83 -5.37 -12.17
CA TRP A 35 -4.73 -4.29 -11.76
C TRP A 35 -6.14 -4.56 -12.26
N HIS A 36 -7.13 -4.07 -11.52
CA HIS A 36 -8.53 -4.19 -11.86
C HIS A 36 -9.20 -2.82 -11.86
N GLU A 37 -10.18 -2.67 -12.75
CA GLU A 37 -11.10 -1.54 -12.77
C GLU A 37 -12.55 -2.03 -12.78
N PHE A 38 -13.45 -1.28 -12.16
CA PHE A 38 -14.87 -1.61 -12.22
C PHE A 38 -15.45 -1.22 -13.57
N ASP A 39 -16.03 -2.19 -14.28
CA ASP A 39 -16.76 -1.98 -15.51
C ASP A 39 -18.26 -1.86 -15.21
N SER A 40 -18.81 -0.66 -15.37
CA SER A 40 -20.21 -0.38 -15.09
C SER A 40 -21.16 -1.13 -16.02
N SER A 41 -20.74 -1.42 -17.25
CA SER A 41 -21.57 -2.11 -18.25
C SER A 41 -21.85 -3.57 -17.88
N SER A 42 -20.87 -4.26 -17.29
CA SER A 42 -20.97 -5.64 -16.84
C SER A 42 -21.08 -5.78 -15.32
N SER A 43 -21.16 -4.66 -14.61
CA SER A 43 -21.26 -4.52 -13.15
C SER A 43 -20.27 -5.42 -12.39
N ARG A 44 -19.03 -5.49 -12.86
CA ARG A 44 -17.97 -6.34 -12.29
C ARG A 44 -16.61 -5.65 -12.33
N TRP A 45 -15.72 -6.07 -11.45
CA TRP A 45 -14.30 -5.76 -11.55
C TRP A 45 -13.69 -6.60 -12.68
N ILE A 46 -13.01 -5.95 -13.62
CA ILE A 46 -12.33 -6.59 -14.73
C ILE A 46 -10.84 -6.29 -14.68
N GLN A 47 -10.03 -7.19 -15.24
CA GLN A 47 -8.61 -6.96 -15.43
C GLN A 47 -8.38 -5.73 -16.32
N LEU A 48 -7.56 -4.80 -15.82
CA LEU A 48 -7.14 -3.61 -16.54
C LEU A 48 -6.28 -4.01 -17.75
N SER A 49 -6.65 -3.50 -18.91
CA SER A 49 -6.00 -3.78 -20.19
C SER A 49 -5.34 -2.53 -20.74
N ALA A 50 -4.11 -2.67 -21.25
CA ALA A 50 -3.41 -1.57 -21.92
C ALA A 50 -4.15 -1.02 -23.17
N LYS A 51 -5.15 -1.76 -23.70
CA LYS A 51 -5.94 -1.36 -24.88
C LYS A 51 -7.13 -0.45 -24.54
N LYS A 52 -7.66 -0.50 -23.31
CA LYS A 52 -8.76 0.36 -22.85
C LYS A 52 -8.17 1.54 -22.09
N SER A 53 -7.82 2.61 -22.79
CA SER A 53 -7.59 3.90 -22.13
C SER A 53 -8.50 4.91 -22.81
N THR A 54 -9.64 5.18 -22.19
CA THR A 54 -10.50 6.29 -22.58
C THR A 54 -9.79 7.58 -22.18
N ALA A 55 -9.40 8.36 -23.19
CA ALA A 55 -8.84 9.68 -22.97
C ALA A 55 -9.92 10.60 -22.38
N GLY A 56 -10.02 10.63 -21.05
CA GLY A 56 -10.76 11.66 -20.36
C GLY A 56 -10.07 13.02 -20.53
N SER A 57 -10.87 14.05 -20.80
CA SER A 57 -10.48 15.45 -20.74
C SER A 57 -10.30 15.84 -19.28
N TYR A 58 -9.06 15.83 -18.79
CA TYR A 58 -8.71 16.31 -17.44
C TYR A 58 -7.62 17.37 -17.54
N SER A 59 -7.61 18.30 -16.58
CA SER A 59 -6.84 19.55 -16.63
C SER A 59 -5.35 19.35 -16.87
N THR A 60 -4.78 20.19 -17.73
CA THR A 60 -3.38 20.24 -18.17
C THR A 60 -2.41 20.80 -17.12
N GLN A 61 -2.72 20.72 -15.82
CA GLN A 61 -1.72 21.05 -14.81
C GLN A 61 -0.64 19.96 -14.83
N SER A 62 0.61 20.37 -15.03
CA SER A 62 1.76 19.47 -15.03
C SER A 62 1.71 18.58 -13.80
N ALA A 63 1.57 17.27 -14.00
CA ALA A 63 1.54 16.28 -12.91
C ALA A 63 2.85 16.25 -12.08
N GLN A 64 3.86 17.03 -12.48
CA GLN A 64 5.25 16.95 -12.04
C GLN A 64 5.53 17.62 -10.69
N ASP A 65 4.83 18.69 -10.35
CA ASP A 65 5.17 19.52 -9.16
C ASP A 65 4.33 19.18 -7.93
N ILE A 66 3.37 18.27 -8.05
CA ILE A 66 2.46 17.91 -6.95
C ILE A 66 2.95 16.60 -6.32
N PRO A 67 3.38 16.62 -5.04
CA PRO A 67 3.69 15.41 -4.29
C PRO A 67 2.52 14.44 -4.33
N LEU A 68 2.81 13.15 -4.47
CA LEU A 68 1.84 12.09 -4.30
C LEU A 68 1.41 12.02 -2.83
N ALA A 69 0.12 11.82 -2.60
CA ALA A 69 -0.43 11.58 -1.27
C ALA A 69 -0.74 10.09 -1.07
N LEU A 70 -0.18 9.50 -0.01
CA LEU A 70 -0.42 8.14 0.44
C LEU A 70 -1.17 8.18 1.77
N VAL A 71 -2.14 7.27 1.92
CA VAL A 71 -2.62 6.82 3.23
C VAL A 71 -2.35 5.33 3.40
N THR A 72 -1.89 4.93 4.58
CA THR A 72 -1.79 3.52 5.00
C THR A 72 -2.58 3.29 6.28
N TRP A 73 -3.31 2.18 6.37
CA TRP A 73 -4.13 1.87 7.55
C TRP A 73 -4.36 0.36 7.71
N ASN A 74 -4.01 -0.20 8.87
CA ASN A 74 -4.50 -1.49 9.31
C ASN A 74 -5.98 -1.34 9.73
N ILE A 75 -6.90 -1.97 8.99
CA ILE A 75 -8.35 -1.78 9.19
C ILE A 75 -8.97 -2.76 10.17
N ASN A 76 -8.18 -3.66 10.79
CA ASN A 76 -8.64 -4.67 11.74
C ASN A 76 -9.91 -5.40 11.27
N GLY A 77 -9.85 -5.94 10.05
CA GLY A 77 -11.03 -6.50 9.37
C GLY A 77 -11.56 -7.79 9.99
N THR A 78 -10.91 -8.32 11.03
CA THR A 78 -11.32 -9.53 11.77
C THR A 78 -12.19 -9.24 12.98
N ASP A 79 -12.18 -8.02 13.49
CA ASP A 79 -12.98 -7.64 14.64
C ASP A 79 -14.44 -7.30 14.23
N LEU A 80 -15.29 -7.02 15.21
CA LEU A 80 -16.74 -6.94 15.09
C LEU A 80 -17.23 -5.84 14.13
N ALA A 81 -18.39 -6.07 13.49
CA ALA A 81 -18.95 -5.22 12.42
C ALA A 81 -17.89 -4.68 11.43
N PRO A 82 -17.13 -5.59 10.78
CA PRO A 82 -16.02 -5.21 9.92
C PRO A 82 -16.50 -4.40 8.69
N ASP A 83 -17.75 -4.59 8.26
CA ASP A 83 -18.40 -3.86 7.18
C ASP A 83 -18.66 -2.39 7.51
N ILE A 84 -19.26 -2.11 8.66
CA ILE A 84 -19.57 -0.75 9.13
C ILE A 84 -18.28 0.03 9.34
N ARG A 85 -17.30 -0.59 10.02
CA ARG A 85 -16.01 0.05 10.32
C ARG A 85 -15.19 0.32 9.07
N THR A 86 -15.09 -0.65 8.15
CA THR A 86 -14.38 -0.44 6.88
C THR A 86 -15.02 0.69 6.07
N SER A 87 -16.36 0.73 6.01
CA SER A 87 -17.08 1.81 5.30
C SER A 87 -16.78 3.18 5.89
N ALA A 88 -16.68 3.28 7.22
CA ALA A 88 -16.35 4.51 7.92
C ALA A 88 -14.91 4.97 7.64
N ILE A 89 -13.93 4.07 7.70
CA ILE A 89 -12.52 4.37 7.34
C ILE A 89 -12.44 4.92 5.91
N VAL A 90 -13.05 4.23 4.95
CA VAL A 90 -12.96 4.59 3.53
C VAL A 90 -13.68 5.91 3.24
N THR A 91 -14.80 6.16 3.91
CA THR A 91 -15.51 7.44 3.86
C THR A 91 -14.67 8.57 4.44
N HIS A 92 -13.99 8.34 5.55
CA HIS A 92 -13.06 9.30 6.12
C HIS A 92 -11.91 9.60 5.15
N ILE A 93 -11.29 8.58 4.55
CA ILE A 93 -10.22 8.74 3.54
C ILE A 93 -10.70 9.56 2.33
N ARG A 94 -11.93 9.32 1.84
CA ARG A 94 -12.51 10.10 0.73
C ARG A 94 -12.57 11.60 1.03
N ASP A 95 -12.88 11.94 2.28
CA ASP A 95 -13.12 13.31 2.69
C ASP A 95 -11.82 14.04 3.11
N MET A 96 -10.68 13.32 3.21
CA MET A 96 -9.36 13.90 3.50
C MET A 96 -8.87 14.86 2.42
N ARG A 97 -8.00 15.78 2.84
CA ARG A 97 -7.25 16.68 1.94
C ARG A 97 -5.74 16.66 2.25
N PRO A 98 -4.86 16.72 1.22
CA PRO A 98 -5.18 16.62 -0.21
C PRO A 98 -5.87 15.28 -0.55
N VAL A 99 -6.46 15.16 -1.74
CA VAL A 99 -7.07 13.89 -2.16
C VAL A 99 -5.97 12.84 -2.25
N MET A 100 -6.21 11.64 -1.72
CA MET A 100 -5.23 10.55 -1.74
C MET A 100 -5.01 10.02 -3.16
N ASP A 101 -3.76 9.74 -3.50
CA ASP A 101 -3.37 9.10 -4.76
C ASP A 101 -3.16 7.59 -4.59
N VAL A 102 -2.75 7.17 -3.38
CA VAL A 102 -2.42 5.79 -3.03
C VAL A 102 -3.08 5.46 -1.68
N ILE A 103 -3.78 4.32 -1.61
CA ILE A 103 -4.29 3.77 -0.35
C ILE A 103 -3.69 2.38 -0.15
N PHE A 104 -3.06 2.18 0.99
CA PHE A 104 -2.59 0.89 1.49
C PHE A 104 -3.44 0.43 2.66
N LEU A 105 -4.07 -0.74 2.52
CA LEU A 105 -4.83 -1.35 3.60
C LEU A 105 -4.18 -2.65 4.04
N GLN A 106 -4.15 -2.89 5.35
CA GLN A 106 -3.75 -4.15 5.98
C GLN A 106 -4.94 -4.77 6.71
N GLU A 107 -4.89 -6.07 6.98
CA GLU A 107 -5.98 -6.84 7.61
C GLU A 107 -7.32 -6.81 6.85
N VAL A 108 -7.24 -6.79 5.53
CA VAL A 108 -8.44 -6.93 4.69
C VAL A 108 -8.90 -8.38 4.73
N THR A 109 -10.13 -8.63 5.16
CA THR A 109 -10.79 -9.94 5.12
C THR A 109 -11.67 -10.06 3.87
N ARG A 110 -12.21 -11.24 3.59
CA ARG A 110 -13.17 -11.43 2.48
C ARG A 110 -14.41 -10.53 2.63
N THR A 111 -14.84 -10.31 3.86
CA THR A 111 -15.97 -9.43 4.18
C THR A 111 -15.63 -7.97 3.89
N THR A 112 -14.51 -7.46 4.41
CA THR A 112 -14.13 -6.06 4.18
C THR A 112 -13.75 -5.80 2.71
N LEU A 113 -13.14 -6.78 2.03
CA LEU A 113 -12.90 -6.71 0.59
C LEU A 113 -14.21 -6.56 -0.20
N SER A 114 -15.23 -7.35 0.15
CA SER A 114 -16.53 -7.28 -0.52
C SER A 114 -17.18 -5.90 -0.35
N VAL A 115 -17.06 -5.30 0.84
CA VAL A 115 -17.52 -3.94 1.13
C VAL A 115 -16.75 -2.92 0.30
N LEU A 116 -15.40 -2.95 0.36
CA LEU A 116 -14.52 -2.06 -0.40
C LEU A 116 -14.85 -2.07 -1.90
N LEU A 117 -14.96 -3.26 -2.49
CA LEU A 117 -15.25 -3.44 -3.91
C LEU A 117 -16.70 -3.13 -4.29
N ALA A 118 -17.60 -3.01 -3.31
CA ALA A 118 -18.99 -2.61 -3.52
C ALA A 118 -19.21 -1.10 -3.45
N MET A 119 -18.32 -0.35 -2.80
CA MET A 119 -18.48 1.10 -2.63
C MET A 119 -18.45 1.85 -3.96
N PRO A 120 -19.45 2.69 -4.28
CA PRO A 120 -19.50 3.46 -5.53
C PRO A 120 -18.25 4.31 -5.74
N TRP A 121 -17.79 5.01 -4.69
CA TRP A 121 -16.59 5.84 -4.75
C TRP A 121 -15.34 5.02 -5.14
N VAL A 122 -15.17 3.81 -4.59
CA VAL A 122 -14.04 2.93 -4.93
C VAL A 122 -14.13 2.48 -6.39
N ARG A 123 -15.31 2.02 -6.83
CA ARG A 123 -15.55 1.58 -8.21
C ARG A 123 -15.26 2.67 -9.23
N GLU A 124 -15.69 3.90 -8.94
CA GLU A 124 -15.58 5.04 -9.85
C GLU A 124 -14.17 5.62 -9.89
N GLN A 125 -13.51 5.76 -8.75
CA GLN A 125 -12.31 6.59 -8.61
C GLN A 125 -10.99 5.81 -8.48
N TRP A 126 -11.03 4.49 -8.30
CA TRP A 126 -9.82 3.71 -7.99
C TRP A 126 -9.59 2.52 -8.92
N TYR A 127 -8.31 2.27 -9.19
CA TYR A 127 -7.81 0.96 -9.62
C TYR A 127 -7.52 0.12 -8.39
N SER A 128 -7.78 -1.19 -8.48
CA SER A 128 -7.63 -2.11 -7.36
C SER A 128 -6.62 -3.21 -7.66
N SER A 129 -5.77 -3.55 -6.69
CA SER A 129 -4.93 -4.75 -6.77
C SER A 129 -5.76 -6.03 -6.75
N GLU A 130 -6.94 -5.99 -6.10
CA GLU A 130 -7.83 -7.13 -5.91
C GLU A 130 -9.16 -6.94 -6.67
N ALA A 131 -9.62 -7.97 -7.38
CA ALA A 131 -11.02 -8.09 -7.82
C ALA A 131 -11.82 -9.07 -6.95
N ASP A 132 -11.10 -9.95 -6.27
CA ASP A 132 -11.58 -10.96 -5.34
C ASP A 132 -10.39 -11.42 -4.47
N ALA A 133 -10.61 -12.42 -3.61
CA ALA A 133 -9.58 -12.94 -2.70
C ALA A 133 -8.84 -14.17 -3.26
N THR A 134 -8.81 -14.38 -4.58
CA THR A 134 -8.12 -15.52 -5.21
C THR A 134 -6.60 -15.44 -5.04
N SER A 135 -6.04 -14.22 -5.01
CA SER A 135 -4.60 -13.99 -4.89
C SER A 135 -4.05 -14.30 -3.48
N TRP A 136 -4.92 -14.49 -2.48
CA TRP A 136 -4.54 -14.61 -1.07
C TRP A 136 -4.17 -16.03 -0.65
N GLY A 137 -4.39 -17.03 -1.52
CA GLY A 137 -4.18 -18.44 -1.18
C GLY A 137 -5.01 -18.86 0.04
N HIS A 138 -4.34 -19.37 1.08
CA HIS A 138 -4.97 -19.85 2.32
C HIS A 138 -5.13 -18.77 3.40
N GLN A 139 -4.72 -17.53 3.13
CA GLN A 139 -4.77 -16.46 4.12
C GLN A 139 -6.21 -16.00 4.39
N SER A 140 -6.52 -15.77 5.67
CA SER A 140 -7.80 -15.18 6.12
C SER A 140 -7.83 -13.66 5.99
N ILE A 141 -6.65 -13.04 6.06
CA ILE A 141 -6.43 -11.60 5.90
C ILE A 141 -5.32 -11.33 4.88
N SER A 142 -5.41 -10.21 4.18
CA SER A 142 -4.38 -9.77 3.24
C SER A 142 -4.23 -8.25 3.20
N THR A 143 -3.26 -7.80 2.42
CA THR A 143 -3.04 -6.41 2.06
C THR A 143 -3.77 -6.07 0.77
N MET A 144 -4.19 -4.81 0.62
CA MET A 144 -4.83 -4.30 -0.60
C MET A 144 -4.28 -2.93 -0.94
N THR A 145 -4.05 -2.69 -2.23
CA THR A 145 -3.59 -1.39 -2.72
C THR A 145 -4.60 -0.82 -3.69
N LEU A 146 -4.98 0.45 -3.48
CA LEU A 146 -5.76 1.23 -4.43
C LEU A 146 -4.92 2.37 -5.01
N LEU A 147 -5.02 2.60 -6.31
CA LEU A 147 -4.38 3.73 -7.02
C LEU A 147 -5.43 4.61 -7.68
N SER A 148 -5.33 5.93 -7.49
CA SER A 148 -6.33 6.87 -7.97
C SER A 148 -6.37 6.97 -9.50
N LYS A 149 -7.57 6.87 -10.08
CA LYS A 149 -7.81 7.09 -11.52
C LYS A 149 -7.64 8.55 -11.93
N SER A 150 -7.76 9.50 -11.00
CA SER A 150 -7.54 10.92 -11.28
C SER A 150 -6.04 11.23 -11.41
N ARG A 151 -5.18 10.45 -10.73
CA ARG A 151 -3.74 10.63 -10.75
C ARG A 151 -3.05 9.76 -11.81
N PHE A 152 -3.50 8.52 -11.98
CA PHE A 152 -2.88 7.55 -12.87
C PHE A 152 -3.81 7.21 -14.04
N HIS A 153 -3.30 7.26 -15.27
CA HIS A 153 -4.11 7.12 -16.48
C HIS A 153 -4.01 5.72 -17.12
N GLY A 154 -4.11 4.68 -16.29
CA GLY A 154 -4.00 3.29 -16.72
C GLY A 154 -2.56 2.83 -16.95
N LEU A 155 -2.39 1.77 -17.74
CA LEU A 155 -1.09 1.12 -17.99
C LEU A 155 -0.26 1.77 -19.11
N LYS A 156 -0.84 2.71 -19.86
CA LYS A 156 -0.17 3.34 -21.00
C LYS A 156 0.63 4.55 -20.52
N CYS A 157 1.95 4.46 -20.62
CA CYS A 157 2.81 5.63 -20.39
C CYS A 157 2.63 6.62 -21.54
N THR A 158 2.37 7.89 -21.20
CA THR A 158 2.36 9.01 -22.14
C THR A 158 3.23 10.11 -21.56
N PRO A 159 3.96 10.91 -22.36
CA PRO A 159 4.96 11.86 -21.86
C PRO A 159 4.51 12.78 -20.73
N GLU A 160 3.21 13.08 -20.65
CA GLU A 160 2.64 14.08 -19.74
C GLU A 160 1.95 13.48 -18.50
N ARG A 161 1.75 12.15 -18.44
CA ARG A 161 0.85 11.53 -17.45
C ARG A 161 1.49 10.42 -16.65
N ALA A 162 1.18 10.39 -15.37
CA ALA A 162 1.52 9.27 -14.53
C ALA A 162 0.74 8.01 -14.94
N ALA A 163 1.40 6.86 -14.82
CA ALA A 163 0.85 5.58 -15.25
C ALA A 163 1.11 4.48 -14.21
N LEU A 164 0.22 3.50 -14.19
CA LEU A 164 0.39 2.26 -13.44
C LEU A 164 1.40 1.36 -14.16
N SER A 165 2.06 0.50 -13.40
CA SER A 165 2.87 -0.61 -13.91
C SER A 165 2.51 -1.91 -13.19
N ALA A 166 3.36 -2.92 -13.25
CA ALA A 166 3.10 -4.23 -12.65
C ALA A 166 2.72 -4.13 -11.16
N VAL A 167 1.88 -5.08 -10.74
CA VAL A 167 1.55 -5.36 -9.33
C VAL A 167 1.82 -6.84 -9.06
N TRP A 168 2.45 -7.15 -7.93
CA TRP A 168 2.83 -8.52 -7.58
C TRP A 168 2.97 -8.69 -6.07
N ARG A 169 2.84 -9.94 -5.62
CA ARG A 169 3.10 -10.34 -4.24
C ARG A 169 4.44 -11.03 -4.10
N VAL A 170 5.10 -10.78 -2.98
CA VAL A 170 6.35 -11.44 -2.56
C VAL A 170 6.08 -12.14 -1.23
N PRO A 171 5.80 -13.46 -1.22
CA PRO A 171 5.63 -14.20 0.02
C PRO A 171 6.88 -14.13 0.88
N PHE A 172 6.70 -13.93 2.19
CA PHE A 172 7.81 -13.89 3.13
C PHE A 172 8.05 -15.25 3.81
N PRO A 173 9.27 -15.48 4.33
CA PRO A 173 9.43 -16.26 5.56
C PRO A 173 8.60 -15.60 6.66
N SER A 174 7.63 -16.34 7.21
CA SER A 174 6.62 -15.77 8.11
C SER A 174 5.94 -16.86 8.94
N HIS A 175 5.64 -16.54 10.20
CA HIS A 175 4.78 -17.36 11.08
C HIS A 175 3.30 -17.23 10.73
N PHE A 176 2.92 -16.12 10.08
CA PHE A 176 1.53 -15.78 9.75
C PHE A 176 1.24 -15.83 8.25
N GLY A 177 2.19 -16.31 7.45
CA GLY A 177 2.11 -16.34 5.99
C GLY A 177 1.93 -14.96 5.35
N ARG A 178 2.60 -13.93 5.90
CA ARG A 178 2.64 -12.56 5.39
C ARG A 178 3.33 -12.46 4.03
N ASP A 179 3.01 -11.41 3.29
CA ASP A 179 3.66 -11.04 2.04
C ASP A 179 3.89 -9.52 1.95
N ALA A 180 4.68 -9.11 0.95
CA ALA A 180 4.69 -7.75 0.45
C ALA A 180 3.86 -7.65 -0.82
N LEU A 181 2.91 -6.70 -0.85
CA LEU A 181 2.20 -6.32 -2.07
C LEU A 181 2.92 -5.15 -2.73
N CYS A 182 3.68 -5.45 -3.76
CA CYS A 182 4.48 -4.50 -4.50
C CYS A 182 3.74 -4.01 -5.74
N CYS A 183 3.92 -2.74 -6.07
CA CYS A 183 3.63 -2.23 -7.40
C CYS A 183 4.64 -1.18 -7.84
N ASP A 184 4.74 -1.00 -9.15
CA ASP A 184 5.48 0.11 -9.72
C ASP A 184 4.49 1.14 -10.29
N ILE A 185 4.83 2.41 -10.17
CA ILE A 185 4.20 3.54 -10.87
C ILE A 185 5.26 4.30 -11.67
N PHE A 186 4.81 5.02 -12.69
CA PHE A 186 5.65 5.89 -13.50
C PHE A 186 5.20 7.33 -13.38
N LEU A 187 6.13 8.22 -13.03
CA LEU A 187 5.90 9.67 -13.02
C LEU A 187 6.66 10.34 -14.17
N PRO A 188 6.07 11.29 -14.90
CA PRO A 188 6.80 12.09 -15.89
C PRO A 188 7.99 12.83 -15.28
N ILE A 189 9.15 12.81 -15.94
CA ILE A 189 10.32 13.63 -15.58
C ILE A 189 10.40 14.81 -16.55
N CYS A 190 10.51 16.04 -16.03
CA CYS A 190 11.02 17.19 -16.78
C CYS A 190 12.31 17.67 -16.12
N THR A 191 13.39 17.79 -16.87
CA THR A 191 14.62 18.45 -16.41
C THR A 191 14.55 19.93 -16.82
N PRO A 192 14.56 20.90 -15.88
CA PRO A 192 14.53 22.33 -16.22
C PRO A 192 15.74 22.81 -17.04
N SER A 193 16.86 22.08 -17.02
CA SER A 193 18.16 22.56 -17.50
C SER A 193 18.70 21.90 -18.78
N GLU A 194 17.94 21.02 -19.46
CA GLU A 194 18.42 20.33 -20.67
C GLU A 194 17.48 20.46 -21.88
N CYS A 195 16.86 21.63 -22.06
CA CYS A 195 16.03 21.98 -23.22
C CYS A 195 16.74 21.94 -24.60
N LYS A 196 17.91 21.31 -24.72
CA LYS A 196 18.59 21.10 -26.01
C LYS A 196 18.95 19.64 -26.30
N LYS A 197 18.80 18.70 -25.36
CA LYS A 197 19.06 17.25 -25.58
C LYS A 197 18.19 16.29 -24.75
N SER A 198 17.19 16.75 -24.01
CA SER A 198 16.25 15.86 -23.32
C SER A 198 15.45 15.04 -24.32
N VAL A 199 15.49 13.70 -24.21
CA VAL A 199 14.58 12.82 -24.95
C VAL A 199 13.15 13.13 -24.49
N PRO A 200 12.23 13.52 -25.38
CA PRO A 200 10.83 13.69 -25.02
C PRO A 200 10.27 12.40 -24.40
N GLY A 201 9.74 12.46 -23.16
CA GLY A 201 8.96 11.37 -22.56
C GLY A 201 9.65 10.43 -21.54
N SER A 202 10.74 10.82 -20.90
CA SER A 202 11.32 10.01 -19.81
C SER A 202 10.42 9.98 -18.56
N HIS A 203 10.19 8.78 -18.01
CA HIS A 203 9.45 8.59 -16.77
C HIS A 203 10.36 8.04 -15.67
N ALA A 204 10.15 8.49 -14.44
CA ALA A 204 10.75 7.92 -13.25
C ALA A 204 9.88 6.76 -12.76
N ARG A 205 10.49 5.59 -12.56
CA ARG A 205 9.84 4.48 -11.86
C ARG A 205 9.90 4.73 -10.36
N ILE A 206 8.78 4.57 -9.67
CA ILE A 206 8.72 4.52 -8.21
C ILE A 206 8.10 3.18 -7.82
N ARG A 207 8.79 2.44 -6.94
CA ARG A 207 8.24 1.22 -6.34
C ARG A 207 7.52 1.54 -5.05
N LEU A 208 6.29 1.06 -4.92
CA LEU A 208 5.48 1.18 -3.73
C LEU A 208 5.24 -0.23 -3.16
N VAL A 209 5.39 -0.39 -1.85
CA VAL A 209 5.26 -1.70 -1.19
C VAL A 209 4.34 -1.58 0.02
N ASN A 210 3.19 -2.27 -0.01
CA ASN A 210 2.27 -2.39 1.10
C ASN A 210 2.61 -3.66 1.91
N VAL A 211 2.74 -3.52 3.22
CA VAL A 211 3.15 -4.62 4.12
C VAL A 211 2.30 -4.71 5.36
N HIS A 212 2.15 -5.95 5.84
CA HIS A 212 1.82 -6.24 7.23
C HIS A 212 2.86 -7.28 7.68
N LEU A 213 3.88 -6.84 8.42
CA LEU A 213 4.97 -7.71 8.87
C LEU A 213 4.51 -8.67 9.99
N ASP A 214 5.33 -9.67 10.31
CA ASP A 214 4.99 -10.65 11.36
C ASP A 214 4.62 -9.95 12.68
N SER A 215 3.46 -10.32 13.21
CA SER A 215 2.95 -9.80 14.47
C SER A 215 3.57 -10.54 15.67
N LEU A 216 3.36 -10.03 16.88
CA LEU A 216 3.81 -10.64 18.15
C LEU A 216 5.34 -10.78 18.32
N ALA A 217 5.77 -10.95 19.56
CA ALA A 217 7.16 -11.12 19.95
C ALA A 217 7.62 -12.60 19.85
N ILE A 218 7.41 -13.22 18.70
CA ILE A 218 7.78 -14.63 18.46
C ILE A 218 9.27 -14.72 18.12
N GLN A 219 9.98 -15.67 18.75
CA GLN A 219 11.39 -15.95 18.48
C GLN A 219 11.57 -17.32 17.78
N PRO A 220 12.36 -17.42 16.69
CA PRO A 220 13.08 -16.33 16.04
C PRO A 220 12.14 -15.36 15.29
N SER A 221 12.47 -14.07 15.33
CA SER A 221 11.78 -13.03 14.56
C SER A 221 12.09 -13.17 13.06
N TYR A 222 11.05 -13.05 12.22
CA TYR A 222 11.23 -12.96 10.77
C TYR A 222 11.27 -11.53 10.24
N ARG A 223 10.85 -10.53 11.02
CA ARG A 223 10.78 -9.13 10.59
C ARG A 223 12.10 -8.58 10.02
N PRO A 224 13.30 -8.90 10.57
CA PRO A 224 14.56 -8.47 9.97
C PRO A 224 14.74 -8.96 8.53
N ARG A 225 14.42 -10.23 8.25
CA ARG A 225 14.50 -10.80 6.89
C ARG A 225 13.41 -10.23 5.98
N GLN A 226 12.20 -10.05 6.49
CA GLN A 226 11.08 -9.46 5.73
C GLN A 226 11.44 -8.05 5.23
N LEU A 227 11.96 -7.18 6.12
CA LEU A 227 12.38 -5.84 5.73
C LEU A 227 13.59 -5.83 4.79
N SER A 228 14.52 -6.77 4.96
CA SER A 228 15.67 -6.94 4.05
C SER A 228 15.28 -7.32 2.63
N ILE A 229 14.26 -8.19 2.49
CA ILE A 229 13.66 -8.51 1.19
C ILE A 229 13.09 -7.24 0.57
N ILE A 230 12.26 -6.49 1.31
CA ILE A 230 11.64 -5.25 0.84
C ILE A 230 12.68 -4.23 0.38
N ALA A 231 13.71 -3.98 1.20
CA ALA A 231 14.78 -3.04 0.88
C ALA A 231 15.51 -3.43 -0.42
N SER A 232 15.69 -4.73 -0.66
CA SER A 232 16.28 -5.24 -1.90
C SER A 232 15.38 -4.98 -3.13
N TYR A 233 14.06 -5.09 -2.98
CA TYR A 233 13.12 -4.70 -4.03
C TYR A 233 13.14 -3.19 -4.30
N LEU A 234 13.21 -2.36 -3.27
CA LEU A 234 13.33 -0.90 -3.44
C LEU A 234 14.64 -0.53 -4.15
N ARG A 235 15.77 -1.13 -3.74
CA ARG A 235 17.08 -0.94 -4.40
C ARG A 235 17.07 -1.38 -5.86
N ALA A 236 16.43 -2.50 -6.18
CA ALA A 236 16.31 -2.97 -7.57
C ALA A 236 15.55 -1.96 -8.47
N ALA A 237 14.57 -1.24 -7.91
CA ALA A 237 13.88 -0.16 -8.61
C ALA A 237 14.66 1.17 -8.61
N GLY A 238 15.71 1.30 -7.78
CA GLY A 238 16.49 2.51 -7.58
C GLY A 238 15.83 3.56 -6.68
N ARG A 239 14.50 3.52 -6.53
CA ARG A 239 13.73 4.38 -5.63
C ARG A 239 12.36 3.81 -5.30
N GLY A 240 11.82 4.20 -4.16
CA GLY A 240 10.51 3.77 -3.72
C GLY A 240 10.26 3.98 -2.24
N LEU A 241 9.12 3.49 -1.78
CA LEU A 241 8.77 3.44 -0.37
C LEU A 241 8.06 2.13 -0.02
N VAL A 242 8.15 1.78 1.25
CA VAL A 242 7.32 0.77 1.90
C VAL A 242 6.50 1.45 2.99
N ALA A 243 5.24 1.08 3.10
CA ALA A 243 4.35 1.57 4.14
C ALA A 243 3.37 0.48 4.59
N GLY A 244 2.94 0.54 5.84
CA GLY A 244 2.03 -0.42 6.43
C GLY A 244 2.33 -0.68 7.89
N ASP A 245 1.85 -1.82 8.38
CA ASP A 245 2.04 -2.26 9.75
C ASP A 245 3.36 -3.06 9.86
N PHE A 246 4.34 -2.49 10.55
CA PHE A 246 5.67 -3.08 10.72
C PHE A 246 5.76 -3.97 11.96
N ASN A 247 4.79 -3.90 12.88
CA ASN A 247 4.80 -4.65 14.13
C ASN A 247 6.17 -4.67 14.87
N PRO A 248 6.84 -3.52 15.14
CA PRO A 248 8.09 -3.47 15.88
C PRO A 248 7.87 -3.77 17.38
N VAL A 249 7.75 -5.04 17.72
CA VAL A 249 7.40 -5.51 19.08
C VAL A 249 8.57 -6.16 19.82
N LEU A 250 9.77 -6.15 19.24
CA LEU A 250 11.04 -6.55 19.86
C LEU A 250 12.05 -5.40 19.81
N PRO A 251 13.00 -5.29 20.76
CA PRO A 251 13.99 -4.21 20.76
C PRO A 251 14.87 -4.13 19.50
N GLU A 252 15.12 -5.28 18.84
CA GLU A 252 15.87 -5.32 17.57
C GLU A 252 15.13 -4.58 16.43
N ASP A 253 13.80 -4.47 16.52
CA ASP A 253 12.97 -3.86 15.47
C ASP A 253 13.21 -2.35 15.31
N ASP A 254 13.74 -1.69 16.35
CA ASP A 254 13.96 -0.23 16.38
C ASP A 254 14.97 0.22 15.32
N SER A 255 15.93 -0.64 14.99
CA SER A 255 17.05 -0.32 14.09
C SER A 255 16.83 -0.79 12.65
N LEU A 256 15.85 -1.66 12.39
CA LEU A 256 15.75 -2.42 11.13
C LEU A 256 15.66 -1.55 9.88
N ILE A 257 14.96 -0.41 9.96
CA ILE A 257 14.85 0.53 8.82
C ILE A 257 16.24 1.05 8.43
N ASN A 258 17.00 1.52 9.43
CA ASN A 258 18.32 2.10 9.22
C ASN A 258 19.35 1.04 8.78
N GLU A 259 19.32 -0.15 9.39
CA GLU A 259 20.19 -1.27 9.00
C GLU A 259 19.98 -1.70 7.54
N ASN A 260 18.78 -1.48 7.00
CA ASN A 260 18.45 -1.74 5.61
C ASN A 260 18.77 -0.58 4.66
N ASN A 261 19.40 0.49 5.14
CA ASN A 261 19.70 1.73 4.41
C ASN A 261 18.43 2.40 3.85
N LEU A 262 17.33 2.32 4.60
CA LEU A 262 16.11 3.06 4.33
C LEU A 262 16.01 4.23 5.32
N VAL A 263 15.22 5.24 4.97
CA VAL A 263 14.93 6.37 5.85
C VAL A 263 13.53 6.22 6.42
N ASP A 264 13.39 6.23 7.75
CA ASP A 264 12.09 6.31 8.43
C ASP A 264 11.54 7.73 8.29
N VAL A 265 10.43 7.87 7.56
CA VAL A 265 9.86 9.19 7.23
C VAL A 265 9.35 9.90 8.48
N TRP A 266 8.84 9.16 9.47
CA TRP A 266 8.38 9.77 10.72
C TRP A 266 9.55 10.36 11.49
N THR A 267 10.62 9.59 11.67
CA THR A 267 11.83 10.05 12.37
C THR A 267 12.49 11.23 11.64
N GLU A 268 12.49 11.23 10.30
CA GLU A 268 13.03 12.33 9.48
C GLU A 268 12.26 13.64 9.68
N LEU A 269 10.93 13.59 9.66
CA LEU A 269 10.09 14.80 9.67
C LEU A 269 9.62 15.23 11.08
N ARG A 270 9.60 14.28 12.04
CA ARG A 270 9.05 14.46 13.39
C ARG A 270 9.99 13.85 14.46
N PRO A 271 11.27 14.22 14.52
CA PRO A 271 12.28 13.54 15.36
C PRO A 271 12.00 13.56 16.87
N ASN A 272 11.18 14.50 17.34
CA ASN A 272 10.84 14.67 18.76
C ASN A 272 9.45 14.14 19.12
N ASP A 273 8.74 13.54 18.17
CA ASP A 273 7.39 13.00 18.38
C ASP A 273 7.45 11.46 18.29
N PRO A 274 7.02 10.71 19.31
CA PRO A 274 7.02 9.26 19.25
C PRO A 274 6.12 8.69 18.14
N GLY A 275 5.10 9.43 17.70
CA GLY A 275 4.24 9.05 16.57
C GLY A 275 3.47 7.77 16.79
N PHE A 276 2.99 7.51 18.00
CA PHE A 276 2.23 6.30 18.31
C PHE A 276 1.05 6.13 17.34
N THR A 277 0.91 4.93 16.78
CA THR A 277 -0.20 4.58 15.89
C THR A 277 -1.10 3.52 16.49
N TRP A 278 -0.70 2.92 17.61
CA TRP A 278 -1.47 1.88 18.28
C TRP A 278 -1.36 2.02 19.79
N GLY A 279 -2.38 1.58 20.52
CA GLY A 279 -2.34 1.53 21.98
C GLY A 279 -2.58 2.86 22.70
N ILE A 280 -2.96 3.93 21.98
CA ILE A 280 -2.96 5.32 22.48
C ILE A 280 -4.01 5.56 23.59
N ASP A 281 -5.10 4.79 23.61
CA ASP A 281 -6.12 4.92 24.66
C ASP A 281 -5.82 4.08 25.92
N GLY A 282 -4.69 3.36 25.94
CA GLY A 282 -4.26 2.55 27.09
C GLY A 282 -5.18 1.37 27.40
N LYS A 283 -6.08 0.99 26.49
CA LYS A 283 -7.04 -0.11 26.70
C LYS A 283 -6.46 -1.47 26.29
N GLN A 284 -5.33 -1.47 25.60
CA GLN A 284 -4.68 -2.66 25.07
C GLN A 284 -3.75 -3.29 26.10
N ALA A 285 -3.48 -4.59 25.95
CA ALA A 285 -2.62 -5.34 26.85
C ALA A 285 -1.13 -4.92 26.77
N TYR A 286 -0.74 -4.22 25.71
CA TYR A 286 0.63 -3.75 25.48
C TYR A 286 0.69 -2.22 25.48
N PRO A 287 1.83 -1.62 25.87
CA PRO A 287 2.00 -0.17 25.82
C PRO A 287 1.78 0.41 24.42
N ALA A 288 1.44 1.70 24.36
CA ALA A 288 1.35 2.43 23.10
C ALA A 288 2.66 2.32 22.30
N ASN A 289 2.54 2.12 20.99
CA ASN A 289 3.69 1.93 20.11
C ASN A 289 3.40 2.49 18.71
N ARG A 290 4.47 2.76 17.95
CA ARG A 290 4.41 3.17 16.54
C ARG A 290 4.56 1.93 15.67
N LEU A 291 3.44 1.22 15.49
CA LEU A 291 3.41 -0.03 14.72
C LEU A 291 3.45 0.24 13.22
N ASP A 292 2.70 1.24 12.78
CA ASP A 292 2.59 1.63 11.39
C ASP A 292 3.73 2.57 11.04
N LYS A 293 4.40 2.33 9.90
CA LYS A 293 5.55 3.12 9.46
C LYS A 293 5.51 3.39 7.96
N VAL A 294 6.24 4.43 7.55
CA VAL A 294 6.61 4.69 6.16
C VAL A 294 8.13 4.79 6.10
N ALA A 295 8.76 3.94 5.28
CA ALA A 295 10.20 3.99 5.04
C ALA A 295 10.49 4.15 3.55
N LYS A 296 11.48 4.97 3.20
CA LYS A 296 11.76 5.37 1.81
C LYS A 296 13.20 5.10 1.37
N LEU A 297 13.39 5.04 0.05
CA LEU A 297 14.67 5.05 -0.65
C LEU A 297 14.60 6.00 -1.85
N GLY A 298 15.49 6.99 -1.93
CA GLY A 298 15.63 7.84 -3.12
C GLY A 298 14.40 8.70 -3.47
N LEU A 299 13.55 8.99 -2.49
CA LEU A 299 12.38 9.86 -2.60
C LEU A 299 12.48 11.06 -1.66
N LYS A 300 11.85 12.15 -2.05
CA LYS A 300 11.62 13.32 -1.18
C LYS A 300 10.27 13.15 -0.49
N THR A 301 10.21 13.49 0.79
CA THR A 301 9.02 13.45 1.62
C THR A 301 8.77 14.84 2.16
N HIS A 302 7.51 15.26 2.19
CA HIS A 302 7.14 16.63 2.50
C HIS A 302 6.35 16.72 3.80
N GLU A 303 5.44 15.77 4.03
CA GLU A 303 4.58 15.75 5.20
C GLU A 303 4.29 14.31 5.63
N ILE A 304 4.16 14.11 6.95
CA ILE A 304 3.61 12.89 7.55
C ILE A 304 2.75 13.26 8.77
N GLU A 305 1.63 12.56 8.92
CA GLU A 305 0.60 12.80 9.93
C GLU A 305 -0.03 11.47 10.41
N VAL A 306 -0.30 11.38 11.71
CA VAL A 306 -1.11 10.30 12.31
C VAL A 306 -2.59 10.67 12.23
N ILE A 307 -3.40 9.76 11.72
CA ILE A 307 -4.85 9.91 11.60
C ILE A 307 -5.51 9.05 12.69
N PRO A 308 -6.06 9.63 13.77
CA PRO A 308 -6.74 8.85 14.79
C PRO A 308 -7.99 8.16 14.20
N PRO A 309 -8.31 6.92 14.62
CA PRO A 309 -9.56 6.30 14.23
C PRO A 309 -10.71 7.06 14.89
N GLY A 310 -11.71 7.42 14.09
CA GLY A 310 -13.01 7.83 14.63
C GLY A 310 -13.78 6.62 15.15
N THR A 311 -15.05 6.85 15.45
CA THR A 311 -15.94 5.86 16.04
C THR A 311 -17.17 5.62 15.18
N CYS A 312 -17.75 4.43 15.31
CA CYS A 312 -19.06 4.10 14.76
C CYS A 312 -19.87 3.34 15.81
N THR A 313 -21.19 3.48 15.70
CA THR A 313 -22.13 2.83 16.59
C THR A 313 -22.82 1.70 15.85
N TYR A 314 -22.88 0.52 16.47
CA TYR A 314 -23.65 -0.60 15.97
C TYR A 314 -24.16 -1.47 17.12
N ALA A 315 -25.32 -2.08 16.91
CA ALA A 315 -25.97 -2.91 17.91
C ALA A 315 -25.44 -4.35 17.86
N TYR A 316 -25.23 -4.95 19.03
CA TYR A 316 -25.01 -6.39 19.15
C TYR A 316 -26.28 -7.11 19.56
N ALA A 317 -26.58 -8.21 18.90
CA ALA A 317 -27.51 -9.20 19.43
C ALA A 317 -26.81 -9.99 20.56
N ALA A 318 -26.61 -9.37 21.72
CA ALA A 318 -26.46 -10.13 22.95
C ALA A 318 -27.84 -10.67 23.32
N GLU A 319 -27.94 -11.98 23.58
CA GLU A 319 -29.17 -12.68 23.94
C GLU A 319 -29.96 -11.87 24.98
N ASN A 320 -31.01 -11.18 24.51
CA ASN A 320 -32.02 -10.41 25.25
C ASN A 320 -31.83 -8.90 25.51
N ARG A 321 -30.89 -8.16 24.89
CA ARG A 321 -30.98 -6.68 24.74
C ARG A 321 -29.94 -6.13 23.76
N PRO A 322 -30.34 -5.53 22.63
CA PRO A 322 -29.40 -4.81 21.77
C PRO A 322 -28.94 -3.52 22.49
N GLU A 323 -27.70 -3.51 22.97
CA GLU A 323 -27.01 -2.29 23.37
C GLU A 323 -26.20 -1.77 22.18
N GLU A 324 -26.52 -0.57 21.73
CA GLU A 324 -25.67 0.19 20.83
C GLU A 324 -24.45 0.68 21.61
N ARG A 325 -23.25 0.28 21.16
CA ARG A 325 -22.00 0.72 21.74
C ARG A 325 -21.16 1.44 20.70
N GLU A 326 -20.38 2.40 21.17
CA GLU A 326 -19.44 3.13 20.34
C GLU A 326 -18.14 2.32 20.22
N HIS A 327 -17.73 2.04 18.99
CA HIS A 327 -16.51 1.30 18.67
C HIS A 327 -15.62 2.13 17.78
N LYS A 328 -14.30 2.06 18.00
CA LYS A 328 -13.34 2.63 17.05
C LYS A 328 -13.43 1.91 15.72
N TRP A 329 -13.16 2.62 14.63
CA TRP A 329 -13.10 2.01 13.30
C TRP A 329 -11.98 0.98 13.18
N SER A 330 -10.86 1.21 13.86
CA SER A 330 -9.73 0.30 14.00
C SER A 330 -9.04 0.55 15.34
N ASP A 331 -8.30 -0.43 15.85
CA ASP A 331 -7.37 -0.26 16.97
C ASP A 331 -6.08 0.46 16.55
N HIS A 332 -5.84 0.59 15.25
CA HIS A 332 -4.78 1.39 14.66
C HIS A 332 -5.25 2.79 14.25
N CYS A 333 -4.35 3.75 14.37
CA CYS A 333 -4.39 5.01 13.65
C CYS A 333 -3.86 4.81 12.23
N GLY A 334 -4.37 5.59 11.27
CA GLY A 334 -3.81 5.65 9.93
C GLY A 334 -2.55 6.52 9.91
N LEU A 335 -1.75 6.38 8.85
CA LEU A 335 -0.70 7.33 8.50
C LEU A 335 -0.97 7.94 7.15
N LYS A 336 -0.89 9.27 7.07
CA LYS A 336 -0.92 10.03 5.83
C LYS A 336 0.47 10.59 5.56
N CYS A 337 0.95 10.42 4.33
CA CYS A 337 2.30 10.84 3.92
C CYS A 337 2.25 11.45 2.52
N SER A 338 3.01 12.54 2.30
CA SER A 338 3.22 13.10 0.96
C SER A 338 4.67 12.95 0.49
N PHE A 339 4.85 12.51 -0.75
CA PHE A 339 6.16 12.15 -1.30
C PHE A 339 6.27 12.43 -2.80
N GLY A 340 7.48 12.62 -3.29
CA GLY A 340 7.75 12.91 -4.68
C GLY A 340 9.16 12.50 -5.11
N LEU A 341 9.49 12.84 -6.35
CA LEU A 341 10.88 12.75 -6.81
C LEU A 341 11.73 13.74 -6.02
N GLY A 342 12.90 13.29 -5.56
CA GLY A 342 13.94 14.19 -5.07
C GLY A 342 14.65 14.87 -6.23
N ASP A 343 15.27 16.01 -5.91
CA ASP A 343 16.13 16.76 -6.82
C ASP A 343 17.32 15.91 -7.34
#